data_AF-A0A538A0C2-F1
#
_entry.id   AF-A0A538A0C2-F1
#
_cell.length_a   1.000
_cell.length_b   1.000
_cell.length_c   1.000
_cell.angle_alpha   90.00
_cell.angle_beta   90.00
_cell.angle_gamma   90.00
#
_symmetry.space_group_name_H-M   'P 1'
#
loop_
_entity.id
_entity.type
_entity.pdbx_description
1 polymer ?
#
loop_
_entity_poly.entity_id
_entity_poly.type
_entity_poly.pdbx_seq_one_letter_code
_entity_poly.pdbx_strand_id
1 'polypeptide(L)'
;MTRVMAVRGVAAAVCVAAAVILVLLALDARAWSSRFPADDLRYRRDASAPKLWRPHELSPFGLDRAVLGVDDDIAYRRALREFRIGRPLEPVFSTDVTTHRVQAQIKLTEVMATAGPPARASQAANLLGVLGFAMATQDAAQRTTFLNNAITAFKEAIALDPTNDDALFNLEYALDQLKGSGEQQAGGSDKQGQRGRAGLKPTGHGY
;
A
#
# COMPACT_ATOMS: atom_id res chain seq x y z
N MET A 1 -9.22 9.24 -62.66
CA MET A 1 -9.78 7.99 -62.09
C MET A 1 -8.80 7.25 -61.18
N THR A 2 -7.54 7.04 -61.58
CA THR A 2 -6.50 6.32 -60.80
C THR A 2 -6.21 6.90 -59.41
N ARG A 3 -6.12 8.23 -59.24
CA ARG A 3 -5.93 8.86 -57.92
C ARG A 3 -7.06 8.60 -56.93
N VAL A 4 -8.31 8.59 -57.39
CA VAL A 4 -9.49 8.35 -56.53
C VAL A 4 -9.53 6.89 -56.06
N MET A 5 -9.17 5.94 -56.94
CA MET A 5 -9.04 4.53 -56.58
C MET A 5 -7.90 4.29 -55.58
N ALA A 6 -6.75 4.94 -55.76
CA ALA A 6 -5.63 4.85 -54.82
C ALA A 6 -6.00 5.40 -53.43
N VAL A 7 -6.65 6.57 -53.37
CA VAL A 7 -7.12 7.15 -52.10
C VAL A 7 -8.13 6.23 -51.41
N ARG A 8 -9.09 5.66 -52.16
CA ARG A 8 -10.06 4.69 -51.60
C ARG A 8 -9.38 3.42 -51.10
N GLY A 9 -8.36 2.92 -51.80
CA GLY A 9 -7.59 1.75 -51.38
C GLY A 9 -6.81 1.99 -50.08
N VAL A 10 -6.12 3.13 -49.97
CA VAL A 10 -5.42 3.52 -48.73
C VAL A 10 -6.41 3.71 -47.59
N ALA A 11 -7.52 4.39 -47.83
CA ALA A 11 -8.56 4.58 -46.80
C ALA A 11 -9.12 3.23 -46.31
N ALA A 12 -9.41 2.30 -47.22
CA ALA A 12 -9.88 0.96 -46.86
C ALA A 12 -8.84 0.19 -46.01
N ALA A 13 -7.56 0.26 -46.39
CA ALA A 13 -6.48 -0.37 -45.62
C ALA A 13 -6.35 0.22 -44.21
N VAL A 14 -6.46 1.55 -44.07
CA VAL A 14 -6.46 2.23 -42.75
C VAL A 14 -7.67 1.80 -41.92
N CYS A 15 -8.86 1.73 -42.51
CA CYS A 15 -10.06 1.27 -41.80
C CYS A 15 -9.93 -0.19 -41.31
N VAL A 16 -9.35 -1.07 -42.13
CA VAL A 16 -9.10 -2.47 -41.74
C VAL A 16 -8.08 -2.53 -40.60
N ALA A 17 -6.97 -1.79 -40.70
CA ALA A 17 -5.97 -1.73 -39.63
C ALA A 17 -6.56 -1.22 -38.32
N ALA A 18 -7.37 -0.15 -38.37
CA ALA A 18 -8.08 0.38 -37.20
C ALA A 18 -9.06 -0.64 -36.60
N ALA A 19 -9.83 -1.36 -37.43
CA ALA A 19 -10.73 -2.40 -36.97
C ALA A 19 -9.99 -3.54 -36.27
N VAL A 20 -8.84 -3.97 -36.81
CA VAL A 20 -7.99 -4.99 -36.16
C VAL A 20 -7.50 -4.50 -34.80
N ILE A 21 -7.01 -3.26 -34.69
CA ILE A 21 -6.55 -2.68 -33.41
C ILE A 21 -7.69 -2.66 -32.38
N LEU A 22 -8.89 -2.24 -32.79
CA LEU A 22 -10.07 -2.21 -31.91
C LEU A 22 -10.47 -3.61 -31.42
N VAL A 23 -10.39 -4.62 -32.29
CA VAL A 23 -10.65 -6.01 -31.90
C VAL A 23 -9.62 -6.51 -30.89
N LEU A 24 -8.32 -6.22 -31.11
CA LEU A 24 -7.26 -6.58 -30.15
C LEU A 24 -7.49 -5.90 -28.79
N LEU A 25 -7.79 -4.60 -28.79
CA LEU A 25 -8.12 -3.85 -27.58
C LEU A 25 -9.31 -4.45 -26.84
N ALA A 26 -10.37 -4.84 -27.56
CA ALA A 26 -11.55 -5.45 -26.95
C ALA A 26 -11.26 -6.83 -26.35
N LEU A 27 -10.39 -7.63 -26.99
CA LEU A 27 -9.93 -8.92 -26.46
C LEU A 27 -9.10 -8.73 -25.19
N ASP A 28 -8.18 -7.78 -25.19
CA ASP A 28 -7.37 -7.45 -24.01
C ASP A 28 -8.24 -6.90 -22.88
N ALA A 29 -9.19 -6.00 -23.17
CA ALA A 29 -10.13 -5.48 -22.17
C ALA A 29 -10.95 -6.60 -21.50
N ARG A 30 -11.42 -7.59 -22.30
CA ARG A 30 -12.09 -8.79 -21.78
C ARG A 30 -11.15 -9.68 -20.98
N ALA A 31 -9.89 -9.78 -21.39
CA ALA A 31 -8.88 -10.51 -20.64
C ALA A 31 -8.64 -9.85 -19.27
N TRP A 32 -8.43 -8.54 -19.21
CA TRP A 32 -8.28 -7.78 -17.96
C TRP A 32 -9.50 -7.89 -17.05
N SER A 33 -10.71 -7.72 -17.60
CA SER A 33 -11.96 -7.76 -16.81
C SER A 33 -12.21 -9.10 -16.13
N SER A 34 -11.81 -10.21 -16.78
CA SER A 34 -11.94 -11.55 -16.21
C SER A 34 -10.76 -11.93 -15.31
N ARG A 35 -9.54 -11.45 -15.61
CA ARG A 35 -8.33 -11.79 -14.86
C ARG A 35 -8.29 -11.12 -13.49
N PHE A 36 -8.76 -9.87 -13.38
CA PHE A 36 -8.71 -9.12 -12.13
C PHE A 36 -9.44 -9.81 -10.97
N PRO A 37 -10.73 -10.17 -11.07
CA PRO A 37 -11.41 -10.87 -9.98
C PRO A 37 -10.76 -12.23 -9.64
N ALA A 38 -10.31 -12.96 -10.66
CA ALA A 38 -9.66 -14.25 -10.46
C ALA A 38 -8.32 -14.12 -9.70
N ASP A 39 -7.49 -13.15 -10.08
CA ASP A 39 -6.22 -12.89 -9.43
C ASP A 39 -6.42 -12.29 -8.03
N ASP A 40 -7.50 -11.55 -7.78
CA ASP A 40 -7.84 -11.03 -6.45
C ASP A 40 -8.17 -12.16 -5.47
N LEU A 41 -8.91 -13.17 -5.94
CA LEU A 41 -9.17 -14.37 -5.15
C LEU A 41 -7.88 -15.16 -4.89
N ARG A 42 -7.01 -15.29 -5.89
CA ARG A 42 -5.70 -15.93 -5.73
C ARG A 42 -4.82 -15.18 -4.73
N TYR A 43 -4.78 -13.85 -4.82
CA TYR A 43 -4.07 -12.99 -3.89
C TYR A 43 -4.57 -13.14 -2.44
N ARG A 44 -5.89 -13.19 -2.25
CA ARG A 44 -6.48 -13.40 -0.91
C ARG A 44 -6.05 -14.72 -0.29
N ARG A 45 -5.93 -15.77 -1.10
CA ARG A 45 -5.46 -17.10 -0.67
C ARG A 45 -3.95 -17.12 -0.43
N ASP A 46 -3.18 -16.58 -1.37
CA ASP A 46 -1.72 -16.55 -1.35
C ASP A 46 -1.20 -15.28 -2.04
N ALA A 47 -0.72 -14.33 -1.24
CA ALA A 47 -0.15 -13.09 -1.74
C ALA A 47 1.15 -13.32 -2.52
N SER A 48 1.87 -14.41 -2.25
CA SER A 48 3.14 -14.73 -2.92
C SER A 48 2.93 -15.38 -4.30
N ALA A 49 1.69 -15.73 -4.65
CA ALA A 49 1.37 -16.43 -5.89
C ALA A 49 1.99 -15.73 -7.13
N PRO A 50 2.57 -16.51 -8.06
CA PRO A 50 3.20 -15.95 -9.24
C PRO A 50 2.17 -15.42 -10.24
N LYS A 51 2.61 -14.46 -11.07
CA LYS A 51 1.84 -13.92 -12.21
C LYS A 51 0.45 -13.36 -11.84
N LEU A 52 0.34 -12.69 -10.70
CA LEU A 52 -0.85 -11.91 -10.34
C LEU A 52 -0.91 -10.61 -11.15
N TRP A 53 -2.09 -10.29 -11.69
CA TRP A 53 -2.38 -9.09 -12.48
C TRP A 53 -1.42 -8.88 -13.66
N ARG A 54 -1.10 -9.99 -14.34
CA ARG A 54 -0.25 -10.04 -15.54
C ARG A 54 -0.90 -10.93 -16.60
N PRO A 55 -2.00 -10.49 -17.25
CA PRO A 55 -2.54 -11.19 -18.40
C PRO A 55 -1.54 -11.15 -19.57
N HIS A 56 -1.76 -12.02 -20.55
CA HIS A 56 -1.01 -11.94 -21.80
C HIS A 56 -1.67 -10.86 -22.66
N GLU A 57 -0.93 -9.78 -22.95
CA GLU A 57 -1.38 -8.64 -23.76
C GLU A 57 -1.17 -8.98 -25.24
N LEU A 58 -2.22 -8.83 -26.06
CA LEU A 58 -2.16 -9.04 -27.51
C LEU A 58 -1.90 -7.73 -28.25
N SER A 59 -2.30 -6.60 -27.69
CA SER A 59 -2.07 -5.29 -28.27
C SER A 59 -0.56 -4.96 -28.27
N PRO A 60 -0.03 -4.37 -29.35
CA PRO A 60 1.36 -3.99 -29.39
C PRO A 60 1.62 -2.79 -28.49
N PHE A 61 2.84 -2.70 -27.96
CA PHE A 61 3.35 -1.53 -27.22
C PHE A 61 2.59 -1.17 -25.92
N GLY A 62 1.76 -2.06 -25.37
CA GLY A 62 1.00 -1.78 -24.14
C GLY A 62 -0.10 -0.73 -24.32
N LEU A 63 -0.60 -0.58 -25.55
CA LEU A 63 -1.68 0.36 -25.87
C LEU A 63 -2.95 0.09 -25.05
N ASP A 64 -3.23 -1.18 -24.77
CA ASP A 64 -4.33 -1.58 -23.90
C ASP A 64 -4.24 -0.95 -22.52
N ARG A 65 -3.07 -0.98 -21.87
CA ARG A 65 -2.92 -0.44 -20.52
C ARG A 65 -3.05 1.07 -20.47
N ALA A 66 -2.46 1.76 -21.44
CA ALA A 66 -2.55 3.20 -21.57
C ALA A 66 -3.98 3.67 -21.86
N VAL A 67 -4.71 2.97 -22.74
CA VAL A 67 -6.09 3.32 -23.12
C VAL A 67 -7.09 2.93 -22.02
N LEU A 68 -6.90 1.78 -21.36
CA LEU A 68 -7.80 1.30 -20.31
C LEU A 68 -7.53 1.96 -18.95
N GLY A 69 -6.39 2.63 -18.77
CA GLY A 69 -6.02 3.29 -17.52
C GLY A 69 -5.79 2.33 -16.35
N VAL A 70 -5.36 1.09 -16.62
CA VAL A 70 -5.23 0.04 -15.58
C VAL A 70 -3.92 0.09 -14.81
N ASP A 71 -2.97 0.93 -15.20
CA ASP A 71 -1.66 1.00 -14.55
C ASP A 71 -1.75 1.44 -13.08
N ASP A 72 -2.62 2.39 -12.75
CA ASP A 72 -2.83 2.83 -11.36
C ASP A 72 -3.46 1.74 -10.49
N ASP A 73 -4.40 0.98 -11.05
CA ASP A 73 -5.01 -0.18 -10.38
C ASP A 73 -3.94 -1.24 -10.07
N ILE A 74 -3.08 -1.54 -11.05
CA ILE A 74 -2.01 -2.51 -10.91
C ILE A 74 -0.95 -2.03 -9.92
N ALA A 75 -0.59 -0.74 -9.95
CA ALA A 75 0.35 -0.14 -9.02
C ALA A 75 -0.14 -0.28 -7.57
N TYR A 76 -1.41 0.08 -7.32
CA TYR A 76 -2.03 -0.05 -6.01
C TYR A 76 -2.04 -1.51 -5.52
N ARG A 77 -2.45 -2.44 -6.38
CA ARG A 77 -2.46 -3.88 -6.05
C ARG A 77 -1.07 -4.43 -5.74
N ARG A 78 -0.04 -3.97 -6.45
CA ARG A 78 1.35 -4.33 -6.17
C ARG A 78 1.80 -3.77 -4.82
N ALA A 79 1.42 -2.54 -4.48
CA ALA A 79 1.71 -1.96 -3.16
C ALA A 79 1.10 -2.81 -2.02
N LEU A 80 -0.19 -3.16 -2.14
CA LEU A 80 -0.88 -4.03 -1.18
C LEU A 80 -0.25 -5.42 -1.07
N ARG A 81 0.28 -5.94 -2.18
CA ARG A 81 0.98 -7.23 -2.19
C ARG A 81 2.27 -7.18 -1.40
N GLU A 82 3.11 -6.19 -1.67
CA GLU A 82 4.38 -6.02 -0.93
C GLU A 82 4.12 -5.81 0.56
N PHE A 83 3.13 -4.98 0.91
CA PHE A 83 2.73 -4.76 2.31
C PHE A 83 2.33 -6.07 3.00
N ARG A 84 1.50 -6.88 2.34
CA ARG A 84 1.03 -8.15 2.90
C ARG A 84 2.15 -9.19 3.04
N ILE A 85 3.04 -9.32 2.05
CA ILE A 85 4.18 -10.24 2.13
C ILE A 85 5.20 -9.78 3.17
N GLY A 86 5.36 -8.46 3.34
CA GLY A 86 6.23 -7.86 4.34
C GLY A 86 5.76 -8.04 5.78
N ARG A 87 4.52 -8.52 6.01
CA ARG A 87 3.96 -8.86 7.33
C ARG A 87 4.41 -7.89 8.44
N PRO A 88 4.15 -6.59 8.31
CA PRO A 88 4.75 -5.59 9.18
C PRO A 88 4.32 -5.76 10.64
N LEU A 89 3.12 -6.28 10.88
CA LEU A 89 2.58 -6.54 12.21
C LEU A 89 3.13 -7.80 12.87
N GLU A 90 3.89 -8.64 12.15
CA GLU A 90 4.51 -9.84 12.71
C GLU A 90 5.98 -9.56 13.09
N PRO A 91 6.47 -10.10 14.22
CA PRO A 91 7.87 -9.95 14.65
C PRO A 91 8.80 -10.90 13.88
N VAL A 92 8.73 -10.85 12.55
CA VAL A 92 9.57 -11.65 11.64
C VAL A 92 10.74 -10.80 11.17
N PHE A 93 11.95 -11.26 11.49
CA PHE A 93 13.20 -10.61 11.11
C PHE A 93 13.95 -11.49 10.11
N SER A 94 13.75 -11.20 8.82
CA SER A 94 14.52 -11.78 7.72
C SER A 94 14.80 -10.72 6.66
N THR A 95 15.88 -10.89 5.90
CA THR A 95 16.22 -10.01 4.79
C THR A 95 15.07 -9.89 3.81
N ASP A 96 14.46 -11.02 3.42
CA ASP A 96 13.37 -11.05 2.44
C ASP A 96 12.14 -10.27 2.92
N VAL A 97 11.70 -10.48 4.17
CA VAL A 97 10.56 -9.76 4.75
C VAL A 97 10.86 -8.27 4.84
N THR A 98 12.09 -7.91 5.19
CA THR A 98 12.54 -6.50 5.26
C THR A 98 12.54 -5.86 3.88
N THR A 99 13.02 -6.58 2.85
CA THR A 99 12.94 -6.12 1.46
C THR A 99 11.50 -5.86 1.04
N HIS A 100 10.56 -6.75 1.38
CA HIS A 100 9.13 -6.53 1.08
C HIS A 100 8.56 -5.32 1.80
N ARG A 101 8.95 -5.03 3.05
CA ARG A 101 8.53 -3.82 3.78
C ARG A 101 9.03 -2.54 3.10
N VAL A 102 10.29 -2.52 2.68
CA VAL A 102 10.87 -1.38 1.93
C VAL A 102 10.17 -1.21 0.58
N GLN A 103 9.92 -2.30 -0.14
CA GLN A 103 9.19 -2.25 -1.41
C GLN A 103 7.74 -1.78 -1.22
N ALA A 104 7.08 -2.17 -0.13
CA ALA A 104 5.76 -1.67 0.23
C ALA A 104 5.80 -0.16 0.43
N GLN A 105 6.76 0.35 1.21
CA GLN A 105 6.91 1.78 1.45
C GLN A 105 7.07 2.57 0.14
N ILE A 106 7.98 2.13 -0.75
CA ILE A 106 8.20 2.78 -2.05
C ILE A 106 6.91 2.82 -2.88
N LYS A 107 6.23 1.67 -3.02
CA LYS A 107 5.04 1.56 -3.87
C LYS A 107 3.82 2.29 -3.31
N LEU A 108 3.68 2.35 -1.99
CA LEU A 108 2.59 3.11 -1.36
C LEU A 108 2.80 4.62 -1.59
N THR A 109 4.04 5.12 -1.47
CA THR A 109 4.37 6.50 -1.81
C THR A 109 4.13 6.80 -3.29
N GLU A 110 4.46 5.86 -4.19
CA GLU A 110 4.15 5.99 -5.62
C GLU A 110 2.63 6.13 -5.85
N VAL A 111 1.80 5.30 -5.19
CA VAL A 111 0.33 5.39 -5.29
C VAL A 111 -0.19 6.74 -4.81
N MET A 112 0.40 7.32 -3.76
CA MET A 112 0.01 8.64 -3.27
C MET A 112 0.38 9.76 -4.24
N ALA A 113 1.45 9.57 -5.03
CA ALA A 113 1.94 10.55 -5.98
C ALA A 113 1.23 10.50 -7.35
N THR A 114 0.57 9.39 -7.70
CA THR A 114 -0.16 9.28 -8.98
C THR A 114 -1.52 9.96 -8.93
N ALA A 115 -1.99 10.41 -10.10
CA ALA A 115 -3.30 11.02 -10.26
C ALA A 115 -4.41 9.95 -10.25
N GLY A 116 -4.67 9.36 -9.08
CA GLY A 116 -5.70 8.34 -8.87
C GLY A 116 -6.86 8.80 -7.97
N PRO A 117 -7.82 7.90 -7.66
CA PRO A 117 -8.88 8.19 -6.71
C PRO A 117 -8.32 8.56 -5.33
N PRO A 118 -8.81 9.65 -4.69
CA PRO A 118 -8.28 10.12 -3.40
C PRO A 118 -8.38 9.07 -2.30
N ALA A 119 -9.43 8.24 -2.33
CA ALA A 119 -9.59 7.11 -1.41
C ALA A 119 -8.43 6.11 -1.46
N ARG A 120 -7.80 5.89 -2.64
CA ARG A 120 -6.65 4.98 -2.74
C ARG A 120 -5.37 5.61 -2.19
N ALA A 121 -5.15 6.89 -2.47
CA ALA A 121 -4.05 7.64 -1.89
C ALA A 121 -4.17 7.67 -0.35
N SER A 122 -5.38 7.89 0.16
CA SER A 122 -5.68 7.81 1.59
C SER A 122 -5.40 6.43 2.18
N GLN A 123 -5.86 5.36 1.54
CA GLN A 123 -5.55 4.00 1.98
C GLN A 123 -4.05 3.70 1.94
N ALA A 124 -3.33 4.19 0.94
CA ALA A 124 -1.89 4.02 0.86
C ALA A 124 -1.15 4.76 1.99
N ALA A 125 -1.54 6.00 2.28
CA ALA A 125 -1.02 6.77 3.42
C ALA A 125 -1.32 6.09 4.76
N ASN A 126 -2.53 5.52 4.92
CA ASN A 126 -2.88 4.74 6.11
C ASN A 126 -1.95 3.53 6.29
N LEU A 127 -1.69 2.76 5.22
CA LEU A 127 -0.78 1.62 5.27
C LEU A 127 0.69 2.02 5.51
N LEU A 128 1.14 3.17 5.00
CA LEU A 128 2.45 3.73 5.37
C LEU A 128 2.52 4.03 6.86
N GLY A 129 1.43 4.57 7.44
CA GLY A 129 1.32 4.77 8.87
C GLY A 129 1.44 3.46 9.65
N VAL A 130 0.78 2.40 9.20
CA VAL A 130 0.90 1.05 9.80
C VAL A 130 2.32 0.50 9.70
N LEU A 131 3.04 0.70 8.57
CA LEU A 131 4.46 0.34 8.45
C LEU A 131 5.32 1.10 9.47
N GLY A 132 5.12 2.42 9.59
CA GLY A 132 5.80 3.25 10.57
C GLY A 132 5.56 2.77 12.01
N PHE A 133 4.30 2.50 12.33
CA PHE A 133 3.91 1.98 13.64
C PHE A 133 4.58 0.64 13.95
N ALA A 134 4.59 -0.29 12.97
CA ALA A 134 5.27 -1.56 13.10
C ALA A 134 6.79 -1.43 13.33
N MET A 135 7.45 -0.44 12.72
CA MET A 135 8.86 -0.18 13.01
C MET A 135 9.06 0.36 14.43
N ALA A 136 8.13 1.17 14.94
CA ALA A 136 8.19 1.68 16.30
C ALA A 136 8.11 0.57 17.37
N THR A 137 7.43 -0.53 17.08
CA THR A 137 7.36 -1.69 18.00
C THR A 137 8.62 -2.56 17.94
N GLN A 138 9.36 -2.51 16.84
CA GLN A 138 10.58 -3.31 16.61
C GLN A 138 11.85 -2.61 17.09
N ASP A 139 11.91 -1.28 17.02
CA ASP A 139 13.07 -0.48 17.44
C ASP A 139 12.68 0.50 18.55
N ALA A 140 12.97 0.12 19.80
CA ALA A 140 12.70 0.94 20.97
C ALA A 140 13.50 2.25 20.99
N ALA A 141 14.69 2.28 20.39
CA ALA A 141 15.54 3.47 20.38
C ALA A 141 15.00 4.55 19.44
N GLN A 142 14.32 4.14 18.36
CA GLN A 142 13.70 5.03 17.37
C GLN A 142 12.18 5.09 17.48
N ARG A 143 11.59 4.49 18.53
CA ARG A 143 10.13 4.38 18.72
C ARG A 143 9.40 5.71 18.53
N THR A 144 9.85 6.77 19.19
CA THR A 144 9.22 8.10 19.09
C THR A 144 9.26 8.66 17.67
N THR A 145 10.39 8.51 16.98
CA THR A 145 10.55 8.93 15.58
C THR A 145 9.57 8.19 14.68
N PHE A 146 9.50 6.86 14.81
CA PHE A 146 8.61 6.03 14.01
C PHE A 146 7.12 6.28 14.30
N LEU A 147 6.73 6.52 15.56
CA LEU A 147 5.37 6.92 15.92
C LEU A 147 4.99 8.27 15.32
N ASN A 148 5.89 9.26 15.36
CA ASN A 148 5.63 10.58 14.74
C ASN A 148 5.45 10.47 13.21
N ASN A 149 6.26 9.64 12.56
CA ASN A 149 6.12 9.37 11.12
C ASN A 149 4.78 8.69 10.82
N ALA A 150 4.38 7.71 11.64
CA ALA A 150 3.10 7.03 11.52
C ALA A 150 1.90 8.00 11.68
N ILE A 151 1.93 8.84 12.72
CA ILE A 151 0.92 9.88 12.98
C ILE A 151 0.81 10.83 11.79
N THR A 152 1.94 11.24 11.21
CA THR A 152 1.95 12.12 10.02
C THR A 152 1.25 11.46 8.84
N ALA A 153 1.55 10.18 8.56
CA ALA A 153 0.93 9.43 7.48
C ALA A 153 -0.58 9.20 7.70
N PHE A 154 -1.03 8.93 8.95
CA PHE A 154 -2.46 8.82 9.24
C PHE A 154 -3.21 10.15 9.08
N LYS A 155 -2.59 11.27 9.48
CA LYS A 155 -3.15 12.61 9.24
C LYS A 155 -3.27 12.91 7.75
N GLU A 156 -2.26 12.54 6.96
CA GLU A 156 -2.30 12.67 5.51
C GLU A 156 -3.42 11.80 4.89
N ALA A 157 -3.59 10.57 5.37
CA ALA A 157 -4.70 9.71 4.94
C ALA A 157 -6.06 10.38 5.16
N ILE A 158 -6.30 10.96 6.34
CA ILE A 158 -7.54 11.68 6.67
C ILE A 158 -7.70 12.95 5.82
N ALA A 159 -6.61 13.66 5.53
CA ALA A 159 -6.64 14.84 4.67
C ALA A 159 -7.02 14.49 3.22
N LEU A 160 -6.55 13.33 2.72
CA LEU A 160 -6.86 12.82 1.39
C LEU A 160 -8.30 12.29 1.28
N ASP A 161 -8.78 11.60 2.32
CA ASP A 161 -10.15 11.10 2.41
C ASP A 161 -10.64 11.17 3.86
N PRO A 162 -11.48 12.19 4.20
CA PRO A 162 -12.03 12.35 5.54
C PRO A 162 -12.96 11.22 6.00
N THR A 163 -13.37 10.32 5.10
CA THR A 163 -14.24 9.18 5.41
C THR A 163 -13.47 7.89 5.74
N ASN A 164 -12.13 7.96 5.76
CA ASN A 164 -11.28 6.81 6.11
C ASN A 164 -11.25 6.59 7.63
N ASP A 165 -12.27 5.90 8.15
CA ASP A 165 -12.42 5.58 9.58
C ASP A 165 -11.24 4.76 10.12
N ASP A 166 -10.65 3.88 9.31
CA ASP A 166 -9.48 3.09 9.70
C ASP A 166 -8.28 4.01 10.02
N ALA A 167 -8.08 5.08 9.25
CA ALA A 167 -7.01 6.04 9.50
C ALA A 167 -7.25 6.85 10.77
N LEU A 168 -8.50 7.20 11.08
CA LEU A 168 -8.87 7.87 12.33
C LEU A 168 -8.57 6.99 13.54
N PHE A 169 -9.01 5.73 13.50
CA PHE A 169 -8.75 4.77 14.58
C PHE A 169 -7.25 4.53 14.77
N ASN A 170 -6.51 4.32 13.68
CA ASN A 170 -5.07 4.11 13.74
C ASN A 170 -4.32 5.35 14.26
N LEU A 171 -4.78 6.56 13.92
CA LEU A 171 -4.24 7.81 14.45
C LEU A 171 -4.45 7.90 15.97
N GLU A 172 -5.66 7.64 16.45
CA GLU A 172 -5.97 7.63 17.88
C GLU A 172 -5.05 6.66 18.63
N TYR A 173 -4.92 5.44 18.12
CA TYR A 173 -4.06 4.43 18.71
C TYR A 173 -2.58 4.85 18.73
N ALA A 174 -2.08 5.44 17.63
CA ALA A 174 -0.69 5.90 17.57
C ALA A 174 -0.41 7.07 18.53
N LEU A 175 -1.37 7.99 18.72
CA LEU A 175 -1.27 9.09 19.67
C LEU A 175 -1.24 8.60 21.12
N ASP A 176 -2.07 7.61 21.47
CA ASP A 176 -2.06 6.99 22.79
C ASP A 176 -0.70 6.34 23.11
N GLN A 177 -0.16 5.58 22.15
CA GLN A 177 1.16 4.95 22.27
C GLN A 177 2.30 5.97 22.42
N LEU A 178 2.22 7.10 21.74
CA LEU A 178 3.21 8.17 21.86
C LEU A 178 3.17 8.81 23.25
N LYS A 179 1.97 9.07 23.79
CA LYS A 179 1.79 9.61 25.14
C LYS A 179 2.39 8.67 26.20
N GLY A 180 2.06 7.38 26.13
CA GLY A 180 2.62 6.38 27.05
C GLY A 180 4.15 6.26 26.98
N SER A 181 4.74 6.47 25.80
CA SER A 181 6.21 6.47 25.63
C SER A 181 6.87 7.64 26.35
N GLY A 182 6.24 8.82 26.35
CA GLY A 182 6.73 10.01 27.06
C GLY A 182 6.66 9.87 28.59
N GLU A 183 5.58 9.27 29.11
CA GLU A 183 5.41 9.01 30.54
C GLU A 183 6.46 8.01 31.07
N GLN A 184 6.81 6.99 30.29
CA GLN A 184 7.87 6.02 30.63
C GLN A 184 9.27 6.67 30.67
N GLN A 185 9.56 7.60 29.75
CA GLN A 185 10.82 8.34 29.74
C GLN A 185 10.93 9.32 30.92
N ALA A 186 9.84 10.01 31.28
CA ALA A 186 9.81 10.92 32.43
C ALA A 186 9.93 10.19 33.78
N GLY A 187 9.35 9.00 33.93
CA GLY A 187 9.48 8.18 35.14
C GLY A 187 10.82 7.46 35.30
N GLY A 188 11.62 7.37 34.22
CA GLY A 188 12.94 6.75 34.21
C GLY A 188 14.07 7.65 34.70
N SER A 189 13.93 8.98 34.53
CA SER A 189 14.93 9.96 34.99
C SER A 189 14.89 10.24 36.50
N ASP A 190 13.78 9.95 37.18
CA ASP A 190 13.61 10.25 38.63
C ASP A 190 14.05 9.11 39.57
N LYS A 191 14.48 7.95 39.05
CA LYS A 191 14.82 6.77 39.87
C LYS A 191 16.31 6.43 39.96
N GLN A 192 17.19 7.30 39.50
CA GLN A 192 18.63 7.10 39.60
C GLN A 192 19.28 8.05 40.61
N GLY A 193 18.73 8.09 41.82
CA GLY A 193 19.37 8.80 42.92
C GLY A 193 18.46 9.01 44.12
N GLN A 194 18.17 7.97 44.90
CA GLN A 194 18.01 8.07 46.37
C GLN A 194 17.70 6.67 46.97
N ARG A 195 18.63 6.15 47.78
CA ARG A 195 18.43 5.31 49.00
C ARG A 195 17.64 3.98 48.84
N GLY A 196 18.19 2.84 49.23
CA GLY A 196 18.49 2.51 50.63
C GLY A 196 17.54 1.39 51.07
N ARG A 197 18.08 0.29 51.60
CA ARG A 197 17.33 -0.87 52.14
C ARG A 197 16.25 -0.43 53.15
N ALA A 198 15.00 -0.86 52.99
CA ALA A 198 14.09 -1.27 54.07
C ALA A 198 12.72 -1.74 53.57
N GLY A 199 12.24 -2.88 54.10
CA GLY A 199 10.81 -3.09 54.36
C GLY A 199 10.02 -3.97 53.37
N LEU A 200 10.12 -5.29 53.52
CA LEU A 200 9.08 -6.23 53.09
C LEU A 200 7.80 -5.94 53.88
N LYS A 201 6.69 -5.65 53.20
CA LYS A 201 5.34 -5.72 53.77
C LYS A 201 4.44 -6.48 52.78
N PRO A 202 3.69 -7.52 53.19
CA PRO A 202 2.90 -8.31 52.25
C PRO A 202 1.68 -7.55 51.70
N THR A 203 1.28 -7.95 50.51
CA THR A 203 0.14 -7.47 49.71
C THR A 203 -1.20 -7.69 50.39
N GLY A 204 -2.06 -6.66 50.37
CA GLY A 204 -3.47 -6.77 50.75
C GLY A 204 -4.32 -7.20 49.54
N HIS A 205 -5.23 -8.15 49.73
CA HIS A 205 -6.24 -8.54 48.77
C HIS A 205 -7.50 -7.68 48.93
N GLY A 206 -8.06 -7.20 47.83
CA GLY A 206 -9.36 -6.56 47.77
C GLY A 206 -9.99 -6.80 46.40
N TYR A 207 -11.01 -7.66 46.40
CA TYR A 207 -12.03 -8.03 45.39
C TYR A 207 -11.62 -8.14 43.92
#